data_AF-A0A3D0ZU09-F1
#
_entry.id   AF-A0A3D0ZU09-F1
#
_cell.length_a   1.000
_cell.length_b   1.000
_cell.length_c   1.000
_cell.angle_alpha   90.00
_cell.angle_beta   90.00
_cell.angle_gamma   90.00
#
_symmetry.space_group_name_H-M   'P 1'
#
loop_
_entity.id
_entity.type
_entity.pdbx_description
1 polymer ?
#
loop_
_entity_poly.entity_id
_entity_poly.type
_entity_poly.pdbx_seq_one_letter_code
_entity_poly.pdbx_strand_id
1 'polypeptide(L)'
;MSEITPFAIETSEQELADLKQRLAMTRWPDAETPDDWSQGIPLAYMQEIQAYWMSEYDWPARLAKLNQWPGYKTEIDGLDFHFLHIRSTSPNAMPLVLTHGWPGSIVEFQKV
;
A
#
# COMPACT_ATOMS: atom_id res chain seq x y z
N MET A 1 -16.32 -3.21 25.29
CA MET A 1 -15.68 -2.46 24.19
C MET A 1 -14.71 -3.42 23.53
N SER A 2 -14.64 -3.42 22.20
CA SER A 2 -13.63 -4.21 21.49
C SER A 2 -12.24 -3.81 21.93
N GLU A 3 -11.34 -4.79 22.06
CA GLU A 3 -9.93 -4.54 22.38
C GLU A 3 -9.26 -3.80 21.21
N ILE A 4 -8.45 -2.78 21.52
CA ILE A 4 -7.65 -2.05 20.53
C ILE A 4 -6.18 -2.41 20.79
N THR A 5 -5.54 -3.04 19.81
CA THR A 5 -4.16 -3.51 19.92
C THR A 5 -3.25 -2.71 18.99
N PRO A 6 -2.01 -2.38 19.41
CA PRO A 6 -1.01 -1.81 18.50
C PRO A 6 -0.75 -2.76 17.32
N PHE A 7 -0.55 -2.19 16.14
CA PHE A 7 -0.28 -2.94 14.93
C PHE A 7 0.82 -2.26 14.10
N ALA A 8 1.79 -3.05 13.65
CA ALA A 8 2.79 -2.65 12.67
C ALA A 8 2.60 -3.49 11.39
N ILE A 9 2.77 -2.86 10.24
CA ILE A 9 2.76 -3.56 8.96
C ILE A 9 4.08 -4.33 8.86
N GLU A 10 4.00 -5.62 8.58
CA GLU A 10 5.15 -6.49 8.42
C GLU A 10 5.12 -7.15 7.04
N THR A 11 6.28 -7.49 6.53
CA THR A 11 6.44 -8.26 5.29
C THR A 11 7.68 -9.13 5.44
N SER A 12 7.52 -10.42 5.20
CA SER A 12 8.60 -11.39 5.27
C SER A 12 9.51 -11.31 4.05
N GLU A 13 10.77 -11.73 4.22
CA GLU A 13 11.69 -11.89 3.09
C GLU A 13 11.16 -12.90 2.06
N GLN A 14 10.39 -13.90 2.50
CA GLN A 14 9.76 -14.89 1.63
C GLN A 14 8.70 -14.27 0.72
N GLU A 15 7.85 -13.38 1.25
CA GLU A 15 6.86 -12.65 0.43
C GLU A 15 7.55 -11.75 -0.62
N LEU A 16 8.66 -11.10 -0.25
CA LEU A 16 9.42 -10.27 -1.18
C LEU A 16 10.14 -11.11 -2.24
N ALA A 17 10.67 -12.27 -1.88
CA ALA A 17 11.27 -13.21 -2.82
C ALA A 17 10.22 -13.76 -3.79
N ASP A 18 9.04 -14.14 -3.29
CA ASP A 18 7.91 -14.60 -4.11
C ASP A 18 7.46 -13.51 -5.09
N LEU A 19 7.31 -12.26 -4.63
CA LEU A 19 7.00 -11.12 -5.49
C LEU A 19 8.02 -10.96 -6.63
N LYS A 20 9.32 -10.97 -6.30
CA LYS A 20 10.39 -10.85 -7.30
C LYS A 20 10.38 -12.00 -8.31
N GLN A 21 10.14 -13.22 -7.85
CA GLN A 21 10.03 -14.38 -8.74
C GLN A 21 8.86 -14.23 -9.71
N ARG A 22 7.68 -13.79 -9.23
CA ARG A 22 6.50 -13.56 -10.08
C ARG A 22 6.75 -12.47 -11.12
N LEU A 23 7.38 -11.36 -10.71
CA LEU A 23 7.75 -10.28 -11.62
C LEU A 23 8.73 -10.77 -12.69
N ALA A 24 9.72 -11.60 -12.35
CA ALA A 24 10.67 -12.17 -13.30
C ALA A 24 10.04 -13.18 -14.28
N MET A 25 9.00 -13.88 -13.85
CA MET A 25 8.27 -14.87 -14.66
C MET A 25 7.09 -14.25 -15.46
N THR A 26 7.01 -12.93 -15.54
CA THR A 26 5.94 -12.24 -16.26
C THR A 26 5.92 -12.66 -17.73
N ARG A 27 4.75 -13.12 -18.20
CA ARG A 27 4.49 -13.38 -19.63
C ARG A 27 3.85 -12.15 -20.23
N TRP A 28 4.53 -11.54 -21.19
CA TRP A 28 4.05 -10.33 -21.86
C TRP A 28 3.10 -10.66 -23.01
N PRO A 29 2.04 -9.86 -23.21
CA PRO A 29 1.24 -9.92 -24.44
C PRO A 29 2.00 -9.29 -25.61
N ASP A 30 1.41 -9.36 -26.80
CA ASP A 30 1.85 -8.54 -27.93
C ASP A 30 1.65 -7.05 -27.64
N ALA A 31 2.43 -6.20 -28.32
CA ALA A 31 2.29 -4.76 -28.21
C ALA A 31 0.93 -4.27 -28.73
N GLU A 32 0.42 -3.22 -28.11
CA GLU A 32 -0.76 -2.49 -28.53
C GLU A 32 -0.62 -1.91 -29.95
N THR A 33 -1.76 -1.70 -30.61
CA THR A 33 -1.81 -1.14 -31.98
C THR A 33 -1.69 0.39 -32.06
N PRO A 34 -2.29 1.20 -31.15
CA PRO A 34 -2.09 2.64 -31.18
C PRO A 34 -0.74 3.04 -30.58
N ASP A 35 -0.27 4.24 -30.92
CA ASP A 35 0.90 4.90 -30.32
C ASP A 35 0.52 5.81 -29.14
N ASP A 36 -0.69 5.65 -28.59
CA ASP A 36 -1.24 6.42 -27.47
C ASP A 36 -1.82 5.52 -26.36
N TRP A 37 -2.44 6.14 -25.35
CA TRP A 37 -3.00 5.46 -24.17
C TRP A 37 -4.50 5.14 -24.31
N SER A 38 -5.07 5.26 -25.51
CA SER A 38 -6.52 5.10 -25.72
C SER A 38 -7.04 3.70 -25.41
N GLN A 39 -6.15 2.68 -25.42
CA GLN A 39 -6.46 1.29 -25.09
C GLN A 39 -5.97 0.85 -23.70
N GLY A 40 -5.53 1.80 -22.85
CA GLY A 40 -5.01 1.51 -21.53
C GLY A 40 -3.50 1.72 -21.45
N ILE A 41 -2.85 1.00 -20.54
CA ILE A 41 -1.42 1.20 -20.25
C ILE A 41 -0.57 0.55 -21.35
N PRO A 42 0.34 1.30 -22.01
CA PRO A 42 1.27 0.76 -23.00
C PRO A 42 2.15 -0.38 -22.46
N LEU A 43 2.44 -1.38 -23.30
CA LEU A 43 3.30 -2.51 -22.91
C LEU A 43 4.69 -2.04 -22.45
N ALA A 44 5.28 -1.08 -23.17
CA ALA A 44 6.59 -0.53 -22.83
C ALA A 44 6.61 0.08 -21.42
N TYR A 45 5.56 0.83 -21.05
CA TYR A 45 5.46 1.43 -19.72
C TYR A 45 5.27 0.38 -18.61
N MET A 46 4.51 -0.69 -18.87
CA MET A 46 4.39 -1.80 -17.91
C MET A 46 5.72 -2.54 -17.71
N GLN A 47 6.53 -2.68 -18.76
CA GLN A 47 7.88 -3.25 -18.67
C GLN A 47 8.82 -2.34 -17.84
N GLU A 48 8.72 -1.01 -17.99
CA GLU A 48 9.44 -0.06 -17.14
C GLU A 48 9.05 -0.19 -15.67
N ILE A 49 7.75 -0.27 -15.36
CA ILE A 49 7.27 -0.47 -13.98
C ILE A 49 7.79 -1.80 -13.41
N GLN A 50 7.73 -2.88 -14.20
CA GLN A 50 8.23 -4.18 -13.77
C GLN A 50 9.73 -4.14 -13.46
N ALA A 51 10.52 -3.49 -14.31
CA ALA A 51 11.95 -3.32 -14.10
C ALA A 51 12.22 -2.53 -12.81
N TYR A 52 11.56 -1.37 -12.64
CA TYR A 52 11.70 -0.55 -11.43
C TYR A 52 11.36 -1.32 -10.15
N TRP A 53 10.26 -2.07 -10.13
CA TRP A 53 9.88 -2.89 -8.96
C TRP A 53 10.87 -4.02 -8.68
N MET A 54 11.49 -4.57 -9.71
CA MET A 54 12.42 -5.69 -9.56
C MET A 54 13.79 -5.24 -9.04
N SER A 55 14.30 -4.09 -9.49
CA SER A 55 15.69 -3.67 -9.25
C SER A 55 15.86 -2.42 -8.38
N GLU A 56 14.88 -1.51 -8.34
CA GLU A 56 15.08 -0.17 -7.78
C GLU A 56 14.16 0.16 -6.61
N TYR A 57 12.98 -0.47 -6.55
CA TYR A 57 12.00 -0.15 -5.51
C TYR A 57 12.42 -0.66 -4.12
N ASP A 58 12.72 0.29 -3.23
CA ASP A 58 13.12 0.02 -1.85
C ASP A 58 11.88 -0.20 -0.95
N TRP A 59 11.41 -1.45 -0.91
CA TRP A 59 10.30 -1.84 -0.03
C TRP A 59 10.60 -1.66 1.46
N PRO A 60 11.78 -2.07 2.00
CA PRO A 60 12.13 -1.80 3.39
C PRO A 60 12.01 -0.33 3.80
N ALA A 61 12.50 0.60 2.97
CA ALA A 61 12.34 2.03 3.24
C ALA A 61 10.87 2.46 3.19
N ARG A 62 10.07 1.91 2.26
CA ARG A 62 8.63 2.17 2.20
C ARG A 62 7.90 1.67 3.45
N LEU A 63 8.21 0.46 3.89
CA LEU A 63 7.63 -0.17 5.08
C LEU A 63 7.97 0.63 6.35
N ALA A 64 9.24 1.01 6.49
CA ALA A 64 9.69 1.87 7.57
C ALA A 64 8.91 3.19 7.60
N LYS A 65 8.70 3.82 6.43
CA LYS A 65 7.87 5.03 6.32
C LYS A 65 6.43 4.76 6.74
N LEU A 66 5.80 3.69 6.25
CA LEU A 66 4.42 3.31 6.60
C LEU A 66 4.20 3.10 8.10
N ASN A 67 5.20 2.56 8.79
CA ASN A 67 5.14 2.32 10.23
C ASN A 67 5.53 3.54 11.10
N GLN A 68 5.79 4.72 10.50
CA GLN A 68 6.00 5.96 11.28
C GLN A 68 4.72 6.47 11.94
N TRP A 69 3.55 6.09 11.42
CA TRP A 69 2.27 6.50 11.99
C TRP A 69 1.75 5.44 12.97
N PRO A 70 1.13 5.82 14.10
CA PRO A 70 0.57 4.87 15.06
C PRO A 70 -0.57 4.04 14.46
N GLY A 71 -0.28 2.80 14.10
CA GLY A 71 -1.24 1.81 13.60
C GLY A 71 -1.85 0.97 14.71
N TYR A 72 -3.12 0.62 14.55
CA TYR A 72 -3.89 -0.18 15.49
C TYR A 72 -4.82 -1.15 14.76
N LYS A 73 -5.18 -2.23 15.46
CA LYS A 73 -6.26 -3.14 15.06
C LYS A 73 -7.33 -3.25 16.14
N THR A 74 -8.55 -3.52 15.71
CA THR A 74 -9.65 -3.89 16.60
C THR A 74 -10.65 -4.77 15.86
N GLU A 75 -11.32 -5.66 16.58
CA GLU A 75 -12.35 -6.52 16.01
C GLU A 75 -13.73 -5.83 16.09
N ILE A 76 -14.42 -5.76 14.96
CA ILE A 76 -15.81 -5.30 14.87
C ILE A 76 -16.57 -6.34 14.05
N ASP A 77 -17.64 -6.90 14.63
CA ASP A 77 -18.49 -7.91 13.98
C ASP A 77 -17.71 -9.11 13.39
N GLY A 78 -16.66 -9.57 14.10
CA GLY A 78 -15.81 -10.69 13.69
C GLY A 78 -14.78 -10.38 12.60
N LEU A 79 -14.55 -9.10 12.30
CA LEU A 79 -13.56 -8.65 11.32
C LEU A 79 -12.51 -7.75 11.97
N ASP A 80 -11.25 -7.98 11.61
CA ASP A 80 -10.14 -7.10 11.97
C ASP A 80 -10.18 -5.80 11.17
N PHE A 81 -10.33 -4.66 11.85
CA PHE A 81 -10.20 -3.33 11.28
C PHE A 81 -8.83 -2.75 11.62
N HIS A 82 -8.03 -2.48 10.58
CA HIS A 82 -6.80 -1.70 10.72
C HIS A 82 -7.08 -0.20 10.54
N PHE A 83 -6.52 0.62 11.42
CA PHE A 83 -6.63 2.07 11.34
C PHE A 83 -5.38 2.76 11.90
N LEU A 84 -5.13 3.98 11.42
CA LEU A 84 -4.14 4.88 12.03
C LEU A 84 -4.87 5.81 13.01
N HIS A 85 -4.31 6.02 14.20
CA HIS A 85 -4.89 6.93 15.19
C HIS A 85 -3.85 7.91 15.72
N ILE A 86 -3.93 9.14 15.23
CA ILE A 86 -3.06 10.24 15.62
C ILE A 86 -3.81 11.08 16.66
N ARG A 87 -3.39 10.99 17.92
CA ARG A 87 -4.05 11.73 19.02
C ARG A 87 -3.53 13.16 19.08
N SER A 88 -4.47 14.11 19.09
CA SER A 88 -4.15 15.49 19.44
C SER A 88 -3.69 15.58 20.90
N THR A 89 -2.79 16.52 21.19
CA THR A 89 -2.44 16.91 22.55
C THR A 89 -3.50 17.79 23.21
N SER A 90 -4.45 18.34 22.44
CA SER A 90 -5.56 19.13 22.96
C SER A 90 -6.64 18.22 23.57
N PRO A 91 -7.05 18.45 24.83
CA PRO A 91 -8.04 17.59 25.51
C PRO A 91 -9.44 17.65 24.89
N ASN A 92 -9.74 18.72 24.13
CA ASN A 92 -11.05 18.97 23.51
C ASN A 92 -10.98 18.92 21.98
N ALA A 93 -9.99 18.22 21.42
CA ALA A 93 -9.87 18.07 19.98
C ALA A 93 -11.12 17.39 19.39
N MET A 94 -11.67 17.97 18.32
CA MET A 94 -12.77 17.37 17.56
C MET A 94 -12.24 16.11 16.85
N PRO A 95 -12.82 14.93 17.06
CA PRO A 95 -12.45 13.74 16.31
C PRO A 95 -12.77 13.91 14.82
N LEU A 96 -11.80 13.55 13.96
CA LEU A 96 -11.98 13.49 12.52
C LEU A 96 -11.71 12.07 12.04
N VAL A 97 -12.63 11.53 11.24
CA VAL A 97 -12.45 10.26 10.56
C VAL A 97 -12.15 10.53 9.09
N LEU A 98 -11.04 9.99 8.60
CA LEU A 98 -10.66 10.03 7.20
C LEU A 98 -10.80 8.63 6.61
N THR A 99 -11.58 8.50 5.54
CA THR A 99 -11.80 7.23 4.83
C THR A 99 -11.24 7.31 3.43
N HIS A 100 -10.49 6.30 3.01
CA HIS A 100 -10.01 6.18 1.64
C HIS A 100 -11.07 5.52 0.75
N GLY A 101 -10.89 5.63 -0.56
CA GLY A 101 -11.71 4.95 -1.57
C GLY A 101 -10.99 3.77 -2.22
N TRP A 102 -11.48 3.36 -3.38
CA TRP A 102 -10.82 2.44 -4.30
C TRP A 102 -10.28 3.23 -5.50
N PRO A 103 -9.07 2.94 -6.04
CA PRO A 103 -8.11 1.88 -5.66
C PRO A 103 -7.11 2.32 -4.56
N GLY A 104 -7.55 3.22 -3.68
CA GLY A 104 -6.74 3.87 -2.65
C GLY A 104 -6.54 3.05 -1.37
N SER A 105 -5.89 3.68 -0.40
CA SER A 105 -5.64 3.12 0.94
C SER A 105 -5.21 4.23 1.90
N ILE A 106 -4.94 3.88 3.17
CA ILE A 106 -4.38 4.80 4.18
C ILE A 106 -3.12 5.57 3.70
N VAL A 107 -2.44 5.05 2.68
CA VAL A 107 -1.28 5.68 2.04
C VAL A 107 -1.58 7.09 1.53
N GLU A 108 -2.81 7.36 1.11
CA GLU A 108 -3.21 8.65 0.53
C GLU A 108 -3.12 9.79 1.54
N PHE A 109 -3.29 9.49 2.83
CA PHE A 109 -3.28 10.49 3.90
C PHE A 109 -1.88 10.82 4.43
N GLN A 110 -0.81 10.22 3.88
CA GLN A 110 0.57 10.49 4.30
C GLN A 110 1.08 11.90 3.99
N LYS A 111 0.36 12.67 3.16
CA LYS A 111 0.74 14.01 2.71
C LYS A 111 -0.13 15.12 3.33
N VAL A 112 -1.03 14.76 4.25
CA VAL A 112 -2.02 15.65 4.86
C VAL A 112 -1.56 16.08 6.26
#